data_AF-A0A8C9U9V9-F1
#
_entry.id   AF-A0A8C9U9V9-F1
#
_cell.length_a   1.000
_cell.length_b   1.000
_cell.length_c   1.000
_cell.angle_alpha   90.00
_cell.angle_beta   90.00
_cell.angle_gamma   90.00
#
_symmetry.space_group_name_H-M   'P 1'
#
loop_
_entity.id
_entity.type
_entity.pdbx_description
1 polymer ?
#
loop_
_entity_poly.entity_id
_entity_poly.type
_entity_poly.pdbx_seq_one_letter_code
_entity_poly.pdbx_strand_id
1 'polypeptide(L)'
;SLHPFISSSLLAWIPASLSPSPHPAPPQPPGRGLARRGLLPQSPRSGAGAAGLVQVTVMLVGDSGVGKTCLLVRFKDGAFLAGSFISTVGIDFRNKVLTVDGVKVKLQIWDTAGQERFRSVTHAYYRDAHALLLLYDVTNKASFDNIQAWLTEIHEYAQRDVVLMLLGNKVDSAQDRVVKREDGEKLAKEYGVPFMETSAKSGLNVELAFTAIAKELKHRSMKLPNEPKFKLHDYVKKEVRGSGCCRS
;
A
#
# COMPACT_ATOMS: atom_id res chain seq x y z
N SER A 1 51.53 -39.25 -30.83
CA SER A 1 50.17 -38.73 -30.60
C SER A 1 50.05 -38.45 -29.12
N LEU A 2 49.73 -37.22 -28.75
CA LEU A 2 50.13 -36.55 -27.51
C LEU A 2 49.57 -37.12 -26.21
N HIS A 3 50.40 -36.96 -25.18
CA HIS A 3 50.13 -37.07 -23.75
C HIS A 3 50.19 -35.63 -23.14
N PRO A 4 50.10 -35.46 -21.82
CA PRO A 4 49.06 -34.77 -21.01
C PRO A 4 49.34 -33.26 -20.72
N PHE A 5 48.54 -32.58 -19.89
CA PHE A 5 48.97 -31.73 -18.75
C PHE A 5 47.84 -30.84 -18.20
N ILE A 6 47.76 -30.79 -16.86
CA ILE A 6 47.10 -29.76 -16.04
C ILE A 6 48.14 -28.65 -15.79
N SER A 7 47.79 -27.36 -15.97
CA SER A 7 48.40 -26.19 -15.29
C SER A 7 47.64 -24.91 -15.72
N SER A 8 46.95 -24.19 -14.83
CA SER A 8 47.41 -23.03 -14.04
C SER A 8 47.52 -21.69 -14.80
N SER A 9 47.00 -20.64 -14.16
CA SER A 9 47.29 -19.19 -14.33
C SER A 9 46.36 -18.36 -15.22
N LEU A 10 45.49 -17.57 -14.59
CA LEU A 10 45.57 -16.10 -14.66
C LEU A 10 44.67 -15.47 -13.58
N LEU A 11 45.29 -15.27 -12.42
CA LEU A 11 44.98 -14.22 -11.44
C LEU A 11 45.41 -12.85 -12.01
N ALA A 12 44.84 -11.79 -11.43
CA ALA A 12 44.95 -10.36 -11.78
C ALA A 12 43.98 -9.96 -12.91
N TRP A 13 43.04 -9.03 -12.72
CA TRP A 13 43.21 -7.69 -12.16
C TRP A 13 42.04 -7.30 -11.26
N ILE A 14 42.34 -6.90 -10.02
CA ILE A 14 41.47 -6.12 -9.14
C ILE A 14 42.00 -4.68 -9.19
N PRO A 15 41.21 -3.67 -9.58
CA PRO A 15 41.47 -2.31 -9.16
C PRO A 15 41.03 -2.16 -7.70
N ALA A 16 42.01 -2.15 -6.81
CA ALA A 16 41.83 -1.72 -5.43
C ALA A 16 41.74 -0.20 -5.41
N SER A 17 40.51 0.34 -5.35
CA SER A 17 40.27 1.67 -4.79
C SER A 17 38.77 1.86 -4.59
N LEU A 18 38.33 1.76 -3.34
CA LEU A 18 37.27 2.55 -2.71
C LEU A 18 36.91 1.83 -1.40
N SER A 19 37.73 2.08 -0.40
CA SER A 19 37.36 1.90 1.00
C SER A 19 36.00 2.57 1.27
N PRO A 20 34.98 1.86 1.78
CA PRO A 20 33.79 2.55 2.27
C PRO A 20 34.16 3.30 3.54
N SER A 21 34.14 4.62 3.45
CA SER A 21 34.24 5.53 4.59
C SER A 21 33.14 5.20 5.62
N PRO A 22 33.42 5.25 6.93
CA PRO A 22 32.38 5.07 7.94
C PRO A 22 31.39 6.25 7.86
N HIS A 23 30.12 5.95 7.63
CA HIS A 23 29.04 6.93 7.76
C HIS A 23 29.02 7.50 9.20
N PRO A 24 28.79 8.82 9.37
CA PRO A 24 28.67 9.40 10.69
C PRO A 24 27.40 8.92 11.39
N ALA A 25 27.54 8.54 12.67
CA ALA A 25 26.43 8.19 13.54
C ALA A 25 25.46 9.38 13.72
N PRO A 26 24.16 9.15 13.94
CA PRO A 26 23.19 10.21 14.20
C PRO A 26 23.49 10.93 15.53
N PRO A 27 23.24 12.25 15.63
CA PRO A 27 23.53 13.01 16.84
C PRO A 27 22.62 12.58 18.00
N GLN A 28 23.22 12.38 19.18
CA GLN A 28 22.49 12.14 20.41
C GLN A 28 21.87 13.44 20.95
N PRO A 29 20.66 13.38 21.55
CA PRO A 29 20.06 14.56 22.17
C PRO A 29 20.82 14.94 23.46
N PRO A 30 20.98 16.25 23.75
CA PRO A 30 21.68 16.71 24.94
C PRO A 30 20.95 16.33 26.23
N GLY A 31 21.76 16.02 27.24
CA GLY A 31 21.37 15.51 28.54
C GLY A 31 20.53 16.46 29.39
N ARG A 32 19.85 15.83 30.36
CA ARG A 32 19.01 16.41 31.40
C ARG A 32 19.72 17.54 32.16
N GLY A 33 19.17 18.75 32.05
CA GLY A 33 19.33 19.83 33.03
C GLY A 33 18.20 19.81 34.04
N LEU A 34 18.55 19.83 35.34
CA LEU A 34 17.64 19.90 36.47
C LEU A 34 17.12 21.33 36.70
N ALA A 35 15.89 21.39 37.23
CA ALA A 35 15.29 22.44 38.07
C ALA A 35 14.67 23.69 37.39
N ARG A 36 13.34 23.82 37.52
CA ARG A 36 12.72 24.72 38.53
C ARG A 36 11.20 24.56 38.62
N ARG A 37 10.72 24.63 39.87
CA ARG A 37 9.33 24.68 40.33
C ARG A 37 8.59 25.92 39.81
N GLY A 38 7.30 25.73 39.50
CA GLY A 38 6.25 26.72 39.80
C GLY A 38 5.61 27.37 38.58
N LEU A 39 4.43 26.87 38.18
CA LEU A 39 3.19 27.61 37.87
C LEU A 39 2.21 26.63 37.18
N LEU A 40 1.04 26.45 37.78
CA LEU A 40 -0.07 25.67 37.23
C LEU A 40 -0.57 26.32 35.93
N PRO A 41 -0.75 25.58 34.82
CA PRO A 41 -1.46 26.12 33.67
C PRO A 41 -2.96 26.05 33.95
N GLN A 42 -3.62 27.21 33.85
CA GLN A 42 -5.06 27.33 33.81
C GLN A 42 -5.63 26.52 32.64
N SER A 43 -6.83 25.98 32.83
CA SER A 43 -7.57 25.20 31.84
C SER A 43 -7.69 25.95 30.51
N PRO A 44 -7.44 25.29 29.36
CA PRO A 44 -7.68 25.93 28.09
C PRO A 44 -9.19 26.03 27.87
N ARG A 45 -9.65 27.28 27.77
CA ARG A 45 -10.94 27.64 27.19
C ARG A 45 -11.10 26.90 25.86
N SER A 46 -12.29 26.36 25.65
CA SER A 46 -12.78 25.73 24.42
C SER A 46 -12.53 26.64 23.20
N GLY A 47 -11.38 26.45 22.55
CA GLY A 47 -11.07 26.99 21.24
C GLY A 47 -11.47 25.99 20.17
N ALA A 48 -12.15 26.46 19.13
CA ALA A 48 -12.41 25.70 17.92
C ALA A 48 -11.10 25.04 17.44
N GLY A 49 -11.05 23.71 17.52
CA GLY A 49 -9.84 22.94 17.26
C GLY A 49 -9.33 23.16 15.85
N ALA A 50 -8.03 23.44 15.72
CA ALA A 50 -7.33 23.30 14.45
C ALA A 50 -7.67 21.91 13.88
N ALA A 51 -8.39 21.86 12.76
CA ALA A 51 -8.75 20.60 12.12
C ALA A 51 -7.45 19.86 11.75
N GLY A 52 -7.05 18.90 12.58
CA GLY A 52 -5.77 18.21 12.48
C GLY A 52 -5.66 17.48 11.14
N LEU A 53 -4.51 17.62 10.47
CA LEU A 53 -4.18 16.83 9.29
C LEU A 53 -3.71 15.44 9.74
N VAL A 54 -4.47 14.40 9.42
CA VAL A 54 -4.04 13.01 9.63
C VAL A 54 -3.16 12.61 8.44
N GLN A 55 -1.99 12.05 8.68
CA GLN A 55 -1.10 11.54 7.62
C GLN A 55 -1.01 10.03 7.75
N VAL A 56 -1.19 9.31 6.64
CA VAL A 56 -1.18 7.84 6.63
C VAL A 56 -0.50 7.32 5.37
N THR A 57 0.17 6.18 5.53
CA THR A 57 0.95 5.51 4.48
C THR A 57 0.18 4.34 3.91
N VAL A 58 -0.02 4.32 2.59
CA VAL A 58 -0.71 3.25 1.86
C VAL A 58 0.26 2.68 0.83
N MET A 59 0.37 1.36 0.73
CA MET A 59 1.22 0.71 -0.27
C MET A 59 0.39 -0.16 -1.20
N LEU A 60 0.68 -0.09 -2.50
CA LEU A 60 0.06 -0.94 -3.51
C LEU A 60 0.96 -2.16 -3.72
N VAL A 61 0.40 -3.36 -3.62
CA VAL A 61 1.12 -4.63 -3.73
C VAL A 61 0.38 -5.61 -4.62
N GLY A 62 1.08 -6.63 -5.13
CA GLY A 62 0.58 -7.59 -6.10
C GLY A 62 1.51 -7.73 -7.31
N ASP A 63 1.22 -8.70 -8.17
CA ASP A 63 2.08 -9.08 -9.30
C ASP A 63 2.33 -7.94 -10.31
N SER A 64 3.33 -8.13 -11.17
CA SER A 64 3.56 -7.26 -12.31
C SER A 64 2.34 -7.24 -13.24
N GLY A 65 2.04 -6.08 -13.82
CA GLY A 65 0.95 -5.95 -14.80
C GLY A 65 -0.48 -5.94 -14.23
N VAL A 66 -0.68 -6.15 -12.92
CA VAL A 66 -2.04 -6.13 -12.31
C VAL A 66 -2.70 -4.74 -12.30
N GLY A 67 -1.91 -3.68 -12.55
CA GLY A 67 -2.42 -2.31 -12.72
C GLY A 67 -2.32 -1.40 -11.50
N LYS A 68 -1.38 -1.65 -10.57
CA LYS A 68 -1.09 -0.79 -9.40
C LYS A 68 -0.87 0.68 -9.78
N THR A 69 0.07 0.92 -10.69
CA THR A 69 0.37 2.26 -11.22
C THR A 69 -0.83 2.90 -11.89
N CYS A 70 -1.57 2.15 -12.72
CA CYS A 70 -2.78 2.67 -13.37
C CYS A 70 -3.86 3.04 -12.35
N LEU A 71 -4.02 2.24 -11.28
CA LEU A 71 -4.96 2.52 -10.20
C LEU A 71 -4.56 3.82 -9.47
N LEU A 72 -3.28 4.01 -9.16
CA LEU A 72 -2.77 5.23 -8.54
C LEU A 72 -2.96 6.46 -9.43
N VAL A 73 -2.60 6.39 -10.70
CA VAL A 73 -2.79 7.48 -11.67
C VAL A 73 -4.27 7.82 -11.81
N ARG A 74 -5.15 6.81 -11.90
CA ARG A 74 -6.60 7.04 -11.96
C ARG A 74 -7.11 7.73 -10.71
N PHE A 75 -6.69 7.28 -9.53
CA PHE A 75 -7.07 7.92 -8.28
C PHE A 75 -6.58 9.36 -8.19
N LYS A 76 -5.32 9.62 -8.51
CA LYS A 76 -4.70 10.93 -8.30
C LYS A 76 -5.11 11.94 -9.36
N ASP A 77 -4.97 11.58 -10.62
CA ASP A 77 -5.05 12.50 -11.76
C ASP A 77 -6.38 12.36 -12.53
N GLY A 78 -7.25 11.42 -12.12
CA GLY A 78 -8.52 11.18 -12.80
C GLY A 78 -8.34 10.67 -14.24
N ALA A 79 -7.14 10.22 -14.61
CA ALA A 79 -6.75 9.83 -15.96
C ALA A 79 -6.43 8.34 -16.07
N PHE A 80 -6.48 7.80 -17.28
CA PHE A 80 -5.97 6.46 -17.58
C PHE A 80 -5.03 6.55 -18.77
N LEU A 81 -3.78 6.15 -18.56
CA LEU A 81 -2.75 6.15 -19.59
C LEU A 81 -2.91 4.90 -20.46
N ALA A 82 -3.74 5.00 -21.50
CA ALA A 82 -3.88 3.95 -22.50
C ALA A 82 -2.63 3.91 -23.39
N GLY A 83 -1.96 2.74 -23.48
CA GLY A 83 -0.98 2.49 -24.54
C GLY A 83 0.50 2.65 -24.21
N SER A 84 0.88 2.91 -22.95
CA SER A 84 2.30 2.93 -22.55
C SER A 84 2.48 2.26 -21.18
N PHE A 85 2.40 0.92 -21.16
CA PHE A 85 2.76 0.12 -20.00
C PHE A 85 4.28 0.09 -19.84
N ILE A 86 4.83 1.15 -19.27
CA ILE A 86 6.21 1.14 -18.80
C ILE A 86 6.19 0.39 -17.48
N SER A 87 6.95 -0.70 -17.39
CA SER A 87 7.11 -1.41 -16.12
C SER A 87 7.70 -0.45 -15.09
N THR A 88 7.05 -0.31 -13.95
CA THR A 88 7.55 0.51 -12.85
C THR A 88 8.92 -0.03 -12.43
N VAL A 89 9.93 0.81 -12.48
CA VAL A 89 11.28 0.49 -12.00
C VAL A 89 11.38 1.01 -10.57
N GLY A 90 11.57 0.12 -9.60
CA GLY A 90 11.67 0.49 -8.19
C GLY A 90 10.33 0.81 -7.54
N ILE A 91 10.29 1.87 -6.72
CA ILE A 91 9.10 2.29 -5.97
C ILE A 91 8.86 3.78 -6.25
N ASP A 92 7.64 4.14 -6.66
CA ASP A 92 7.21 5.54 -6.84
C ASP A 92 6.35 5.98 -5.64
N PHE A 93 6.42 7.26 -5.30
CA PHE A 93 5.75 7.84 -4.14
C PHE A 93 4.91 9.05 -4.53
N ARG A 94 3.63 9.04 -4.13
CA ARG A 94 2.67 10.11 -4.43
C ARG A 94 1.89 10.52 -3.19
N ASN A 95 1.60 11.81 -3.07
CA ASN A 95 0.73 12.35 -2.03
C ASN A 95 -0.64 12.76 -2.61
N LYS A 96 -1.72 12.46 -1.90
CA LYS A 96 -3.05 13.02 -2.16
C LYS A 96 -3.77 13.32 -0.84
N VAL A 97 -4.38 14.49 -0.74
CA VAL A 97 -5.17 14.89 0.44
C VAL A 97 -6.65 14.66 0.13
N LEU A 98 -7.31 13.87 0.97
CA LEU A 98 -8.76 13.68 0.98
C LEU A 98 -9.37 14.44 2.15
N THR A 99 -10.64 14.82 2.03
CA THR A 99 -11.43 15.32 3.16
C THR A 99 -12.45 14.24 3.54
N VAL A 100 -12.29 13.63 4.71
CA VAL A 100 -13.10 12.50 5.19
C VAL A 100 -13.83 12.90 6.47
N ASP A 101 -15.16 13.00 6.39
CA ASP A 101 -16.05 13.52 7.44
C ASP A 101 -15.47 14.80 8.10
N GLY A 102 -15.17 15.82 7.28
CA GLY A 102 -14.64 17.12 7.72
C GLY A 102 -13.15 17.15 8.12
N VAL A 103 -12.47 16.01 8.17
CA VAL A 103 -11.04 15.92 8.54
C VAL A 103 -10.18 15.73 7.29
N LYS A 104 -9.08 16.50 7.18
CA LYS A 104 -8.12 16.32 6.09
C LYS A 104 -7.23 15.10 6.39
N VAL A 105 -7.16 14.17 5.43
CA VAL A 105 -6.33 12.98 5.49
C VAL A 105 -5.35 13.01 4.32
N LYS A 106 -4.05 13.12 4.59
CA LYS A 106 -2.99 13.05 3.59
C LYS A 106 -2.57 11.58 3.42
N LEU A 107 -2.88 11.02 2.27
CA LEU A 107 -2.42 9.71 1.84
C LEU A 107 -1.01 9.84 1.24
N GLN A 108 -0.08 9.09 1.81
CA GLN A 108 1.27 8.82 1.32
C GLN A 108 1.25 7.47 0.59
N ILE A 109 1.09 7.48 -0.73
CA ILE A 109 0.85 6.27 -1.52
C ILE A 109 2.14 5.83 -2.18
N TRP A 110 2.54 4.60 -1.90
CA TRP A 110 3.71 3.94 -2.45
C TRP A 110 3.25 2.96 -3.54
N ASP A 111 3.64 3.24 -4.78
CA ASP A 111 3.46 2.34 -5.91
C ASP A 111 4.71 1.48 -6.09
N THR A 112 4.53 0.16 -6.08
CA THR A 112 5.64 -0.79 -6.17
C THR A 112 5.79 -1.32 -7.57
N ALA A 113 7.03 -1.54 -8.01
CA ALA A 113 7.29 -2.46 -9.10
C ALA A 113 6.71 -3.82 -8.74
N GLY A 114 5.84 -4.36 -9.59
CA GLY A 114 5.36 -5.74 -9.43
C GLY A 114 6.40 -6.81 -9.74
N GLN A 115 7.67 -6.44 -9.82
CA GLN A 115 8.78 -7.36 -10.02
C GLN A 115 9.04 -8.13 -8.72
N GLU A 116 8.50 -9.33 -8.69
CA GLU A 116 8.71 -10.43 -7.76
C GLU A 116 10.18 -10.71 -7.43
N ARG A 117 11.13 -10.28 -8.28
CA ARG A 117 12.58 -10.42 -8.04
C ARG A 117 13.13 -9.54 -6.91
N PHE A 118 12.35 -8.61 -6.37
CA PHE A 118 12.77 -7.68 -5.30
C PHE A 118 11.99 -7.84 -3.98
N ARG A 119 11.34 -8.99 -3.73
CA ARG A 119 10.53 -9.22 -2.51
C ARG A 119 11.25 -8.85 -1.20
N SER A 120 12.57 -9.05 -1.09
CA SER A 120 13.38 -8.64 0.07
C SER A 120 13.41 -7.12 0.32
N VAL A 121 13.39 -6.31 -0.74
CA VAL A 121 13.32 -4.84 -0.64
C VAL A 121 11.94 -4.40 -0.16
N THR A 122 10.88 -5.09 -0.59
CA THR A 122 9.50 -4.80 -0.22
C THR A 122 9.23 -5.02 1.28
N HIS A 123 9.90 -5.98 1.91
CA HIS A 123 9.73 -6.27 3.35
C HIS A 123 10.06 -5.07 4.26
N ALA A 124 11.04 -4.24 3.88
CA ALA A 124 11.40 -3.06 4.66
C ALA A 124 10.26 -2.03 4.71
N TYR A 125 9.50 -1.90 3.62
CA TYR A 125 8.41 -0.93 3.50
C TYR A 125 7.10 -1.39 4.13
N TYR A 126 6.90 -2.71 4.31
CA TYR A 126 5.73 -3.23 5.03
C TYR A 126 5.66 -2.76 6.48
N ARG A 127 6.80 -2.47 7.11
CA ARG A 127 6.84 -1.99 8.50
C ARG A 127 6.29 -0.58 8.67
N ASP A 128 6.34 0.27 7.65
CA ASP A 128 5.91 1.66 7.77
C ASP A 128 4.56 1.91 7.08
N ALA A 129 3.98 0.87 6.48
CA ALA A 129 2.67 0.92 5.84
C ALA A 129 1.56 0.83 6.89
N HIS A 130 0.65 1.82 6.88
CA HIS A 130 -0.57 1.78 7.68
C HIS A 130 -1.66 0.96 6.97
N ALA A 131 -1.64 0.93 5.64
CA ALA A 131 -2.49 0.07 4.84
C ALA A 131 -1.77 -0.52 3.62
N LEU A 132 -2.25 -1.69 3.22
CA LEU A 132 -1.86 -2.42 2.01
C LEU A 132 -3.09 -2.63 1.14
N LEU A 133 -3.01 -2.20 -0.11
CA LEU A 133 -3.97 -2.56 -1.16
C LEU A 133 -3.32 -3.66 -1.99
N LEU A 134 -3.83 -4.88 -1.87
CA LEU A 134 -3.34 -6.05 -2.59
C LEU A 134 -4.19 -6.28 -3.83
N LEU A 135 -3.57 -6.18 -5.01
CA LEU A 135 -4.24 -6.24 -6.30
C LEU A 135 -3.95 -7.56 -7.02
N TYR A 136 -4.97 -8.13 -7.65
CA TYR A 136 -4.84 -9.05 -8.77
C TYR A 136 -5.59 -8.53 -10.01
N ASP A 137 -5.35 -9.16 -11.15
CA ASP A 137 -6.03 -8.87 -12.41
C ASP A 137 -7.06 -9.96 -12.71
N VAL A 138 -8.33 -9.58 -12.92
CA VAL A 138 -9.41 -10.56 -13.18
C VAL A 138 -9.25 -11.28 -14.54
N THR A 139 -8.41 -10.77 -15.44
CA THR A 139 -8.08 -11.40 -16.72
C THR A 139 -6.80 -12.24 -16.65
N ASN A 140 -6.17 -12.37 -15.47
CA ASN A 140 -4.95 -13.16 -15.28
C ASN A 140 -5.06 -14.06 -14.04
N LYS A 141 -5.34 -15.34 -14.28
CA LYS A 141 -5.51 -16.35 -13.23
C LYS A 141 -4.26 -16.53 -12.36
N ALA A 142 -3.06 -16.51 -12.94
CA ALA A 142 -1.83 -16.64 -12.17
C ALA A 142 -1.67 -15.52 -11.13
N SER A 143 -2.05 -14.29 -11.48
CA SER A 143 -2.02 -13.17 -10.54
C SER A 143 -2.97 -13.34 -9.35
N PHE A 144 -4.07 -14.06 -9.53
CA PHE A 144 -5.00 -14.42 -8.46
C PHE A 144 -4.47 -15.57 -7.62
N ASP A 145 -3.93 -16.61 -8.24
CA ASP A 145 -3.36 -17.76 -7.53
C ASP A 145 -2.19 -17.34 -6.62
N ASN A 146 -1.41 -16.34 -7.04
CA ASN A 146 -0.32 -15.78 -6.25
C ASN A 146 -0.77 -14.96 -5.03
N ILE A 147 -2.06 -14.61 -4.89
CA ILE A 147 -2.57 -13.81 -3.76
C ILE A 147 -2.34 -14.53 -2.43
N GLN A 148 -2.46 -15.86 -2.37
CA GLN A 148 -2.18 -16.59 -1.13
C GLN A 148 -0.74 -16.44 -0.66
N ALA A 149 0.23 -16.44 -1.58
CA ALA A 149 1.62 -16.19 -1.27
C ALA A 149 1.83 -14.75 -0.76
N TRP A 150 1.24 -13.77 -1.43
CA TRP A 150 1.26 -12.37 -0.97
C TRP A 150 0.67 -12.21 0.44
N LEU A 151 -0.47 -12.84 0.71
CA LEU A 151 -1.11 -12.79 2.03
C LEU A 151 -0.23 -13.42 3.10
N THR A 152 0.44 -14.53 2.79
CA THR A 152 1.38 -15.20 3.70
C THR A 152 2.56 -14.28 4.02
N GLU A 153 3.18 -13.67 3.02
CA GLU A 153 4.28 -12.72 3.22
C GLU A 153 3.84 -11.49 4.02
N ILE A 154 2.69 -10.91 3.70
CA ILE A 154 2.14 -9.77 4.44
C ILE A 154 1.92 -10.14 5.91
N HIS A 155 1.38 -11.33 6.18
CA HIS A 155 1.16 -11.81 7.54
C HIS A 155 2.48 -11.99 8.32
N GLU A 156 3.55 -12.40 7.65
CA GLU A 156 4.86 -12.62 8.26
C GLU A 156 5.62 -11.31 8.56
N TYR A 157 5.55 -10.33 7.65
CA TYR A 157 6.45 -9.16 7.69
C TYR A 157 5.78 -7.81 8.01
N ALA A 158 4.46 -7.67 7.85
CA ALA A 158 3.77 -6.41 8.11
C ALA A 158 3.46 -6.19 9.60
N GLN A 159 3.14 -4.94 9.97
CA GLN A 159 2.70 -4.62 11.32
C GLN A 159 1.36 -5.32 11.66
N ARG A 160 1.17 -5.71 12.92
CA ARG A 160 -0.04 -6.43 13.37
C ARG A 160 -1.34 -5.67 13.13
N ASP A 161 -1.27 -4.34 13.07
CA ASP A 161 -2.40 -3.44 12.89
C ASP A 161 -2.49 -2.82 11.49
N VAL A 162 -1.74 -3.35 10.51
CA VAL A 162 -1.87 -2.92 9.12
C VAL A 162 -3.30 -3.18 8.60
N VAL A 163 -3.88 -2.22 7.88
CA VAL A 163 -5.16 -2.40 7.20
C VAL A 163 -4.91 -3.03 5.83
N LEU A 164 -5.44 -4.22 5.59
CA LEU A 164 -5.31 -4.91 4.31
C LEU A 164 -6.64 -4.97 3.58
N MET A 165 -6.65 -4.68 2.28
CA MET A 165 -7.82 -4.84 1.40
C MET A 165 -7.42 -5.54 0.10
N LEU A 166 -8.22 -6.52 -0.32
CA LEU A 166 -8.05 -7.25 -1.57
C LEU A 166 -8.82 -6.55 -2.71
N LEU A 167 -8.15 -6.34 -3.83
CA LEU A 167 -8.72 -5.68 -5.01
C LEU A 167 -8.62 -6.58 -6.25
N GLY A 168 -9.76 -6.88 -6.88
CA GLY A 168 -9.80 -7.48 -8.22
C GLY A 168 -9.88 -6.38 -9.28
N ASN A 169 -8.78 -6.10 -9.98
CA ASN A 169 -8.70 -4.99 -10.93
C ASN A 169 -9.03 -5.44 -12.37
N LYS A 170 -9.22 -4.47 -13.27
CA LYS A 170 -9.51 -4.62 -14.71
C LYS A 170 -10.87 -5.25 -15.04
N VAL A 171 -11.86 -5.06 -14.18
CA VAL A 171 -13.21 -5.62 -14.40
C VAL A 171 -13.96 -5.03 -15.59
N ASP A 172 -13.45 -3.96 -16.19
CA ASP A 172 -13.89 -3.44 -17.48
C ASP A 172 -13.66 -4.41 -18.65
N SER A 173 -12.72 -5.34 -18.52
CA SER A 173 -12.38 -6.34 -19.55
C SER A 173 -13.20 -7.62 -19.34
N ALA A 174 -14.53 -7.50 -19.32
CA ALA A 174 -15.43 -8.60 -18.99
C ALA A 174 -15.33 -9.81 -19.92
N GLN A 175 -14.96 -9.60 -21.19
CA GLN A 175 -14.79 -10.66 -22.19
C GLN A 175 -13.53 -11.52 -21.94
N ASP A 176 -12.51 -10.93 -21.33
CA ASP A 176 -11.23 -11.59 -21.03
C ASP A 176 -11.18 -12.11 -19.58
N ARG A 177 -12.30 -12.03 -18.85
CA ARG A 177 -12.37 -12.42 -17.45
C ARG A 177 -12.15 -13.93 -17.31
N VAL A 178 -11.17 -14.30 -16.49
CA VAL A 178 -10.85 -15.70 -16.13
C VAL A 178 -10.98 -15.97 -14.63
N VAL A 179 -11.07 -14.92 -13.80
CA VAL A 179 -11.31 -15.02 -12.36
C VAL A 179 -12.72 -14.50 -12.07
N LYS A 180 -13.56 -15.36 -11.50
CA LYS A 180 -14.93 -14.97 -11.14
C LYS A 180 -14.90 -14.07 -9.92
N ARG A 181 -15.92 -13.21 -9.80
CA ARG A 181 -16.06 -12.33 -8.65
C ARG A 181 -16.19 -13.13 -7.35
N GLU A 182 -16.93 -14.24 -7.41
CA GLU A 182 -17.20 -15.12 -6.28
C GLU A 182 -15.92 -15.76 -5.73
N ASP A 183 -14.92 -16.02 -6.59
CA ASP A 183 -13.63 -16.56 -6.16
C ASP A 183 -12.87 -15.54 -5.31
N GLY A 184 -12.85 -14.27 -5.73
CA GLY A 184 -12.28 -13.16 -4.97
C GLY A 184 -13.00 -12.92 -3.64
N GLU A 185 -14.34 -12.95 -3.64
CA GLU A 185 -15.15 -12.82 -2.43
C GLU A 185 -14.92 -13.97 -1.44
N LYS A 186 -14.80 -15.20 -1.96
CA LYS A 186 -14.51 -16.39 -1.16
C LYS A 186 -13.14 -16.30 -0.50
N LEU A 187 -12.10 -15.96 -1.29
CA LEU A 187 -10.74 -15.82 -0.78
C LEU A 187 -10.66 -14.71 0.28
N ALA A 188 -11.28 -13.56 0.02
CA ALA A 188 -11.29 -12.46 0.99
C ALA A 188 -11.99 -12.84 2.30
N LYS A 189 -13.09 -13.59 2.22
CA LYS A 189 -13.79 -14.12 3.40
C LYS A 189 -12.92 -15.09 4.20
N GLU A 190 -12.18 -15.97 3.53
CA GLU A 190 -11.28 -16.95 4.15
C GLU A 190 -10.18 -16.26 4.96
N TYR A 191 -9.60 -15.18 4.43
CA TYR A 191 -8.55 -14.41 5.09
C TYR A 191 -9.08 -13.25 5.96
N GLY A 192 -10.41 -13.06 6.03
CA GLY A 192 -11.03 -12.01 6.84
C GLY A 192 -10.73 -10.58 6.38
N VAL A 193 -10.43 -10.37 5.09
CA VAL A 193 -10.09 -9.06 4.52
C VAL A 193 -11.26 -8.50 3.69
N PRO A 194 -11.46 -7.17 3.63
CA PRO A 194 -12.41 -6.57 2.70
C PRO A 194 -12.01 -6.82 1.25
N PHE A 195 -13.01 -6.98 0.38
CA PHE A 195 -12.84 -7.18 -1.05
C PHE A 195 -13.62 -6.17 -1.88
N MET A 196 -13.01 -5.71 -2.97
CA MET A 196 -13.63 -4.81 -3.92
C MET A 196 -13.11 -5.09 -5.33
N GLU A 197 -14.02 -5.13 -6.29
CA GLU A 197 -13.64 -5.11 -7.71
C GLU A 197 -13.42 -3.67 -8.17
N THR A 198 -12.37 -3.41 -8.94
CA THR A 198 -11.96 -2.08 -9.39
C THR A 198 -11.64 -2.08 -10.87
N SER A 199 -11.71 -0.90 -11.49
CA SER A 199 -11.16 -0.69 -12.83
C SER A 199 -10.47 0.66 -12.87
N ALA A 200 -9.15 0.63 -13.04
CA ALA A 200 -8.37 1.82 -13.36
C ALA A 200 -8.81 2.46 -14.69
N LYS A 201 -9.31 1.66 -15.64
CA LYS A 201 -9.74 2.14 -16.96
C LYS A 201 -11.05 2.91 -16.88
N SER A 202 -12.09 2.37 -16.24
CA SER A 202 -13.39 3.05 -16.12
C SER A 202 -13.48 3.98 -14.91
N GLY A 203 -12.58 3.84 -13.93
CA GLY A 203 -12.65 4.52 -12.64
C GLY A 203 -13.54 3.81 -11.62
N LEU A 204 -14.15 2.67 -11.97
CA LEU A 204 -15.02 1.92 -11.08
C LEU A 204 -14.29 1.61 -9.76
N ASN A 205 -14.91 2.04 -8.66
CA ASN A 205 -14.49 1.79 -7.28
C ASN A 205 -13.08 2.27 -6.91
N VAL A 206 -12.38 3.02 -7.78
CA VAL A 206 -11.03 3.51 -7.51
C VAL A 206 -11.04 4.51 -6.35
N GLU A 207 -11.85 5.56 -6.44
CA GLU A 207 -11.96 6.56 -5.37
C GLU A 207 -12.48 5.93 -4.06
N LEU A 208 -13.40 4.97 -4.17
CA LEU A 208 -13.98 4.28 -3.03
C LEU A 208 -12.94 3.45 -2.27
N ALA A 209 -12.06 2.72 -2.94
CA ALA A 209 -11.00 1.94 -2.31
C ALA A 209 -10.09 2.82 -1.43
N PHE A 210 -9.58 3.93 -1.97
CA PHE A 210 -8.70 4.84 -1.23
C PHE A 210 -9.45 5.60 -0.12
N THR A 211 -10.70 6.01 -0.37
CA THR A 211 -11.53 6.69 0.64
C THR A 211 -11.88 5.77 1.80
N ALA A 212 -12.17 4.50 1.53
CA ALA A 212 -12.46 3.50 2.55
C ALA A 212 -11.27 3.28 3.49
N ILE A 213 -10.06 3.15 2.93
CA ILE A 213 -8.81 3.07 3.70
C ILE A 213 -8.56 4.36 4.49
N ALA A 214 -8.71 5.52 3.86
CA ALA A 214 -8.53 6.81 4.53
C ALA A 214 -9.47 6.96 5.73
N LYS A 215 -10.72 6.51 5.60
CA LYS A 215 -11.74 6.55 6.66
C LYS A 215 -11.40 5.61 7.82
N GLU A 216 -11.01 4.37 7.51
CA GLU A 216 -10.58 3.40 8.54
C GLU A 216 -9.36 3.91 9.30
N LEU A 217 -8.32 4.36 8.60
CA LEU A 217 -7.09 4.82 9.24
C LEU A 217 -7.30 6.12 10.02
N LYS A 218 -8.10 7.05 9.51
CA LYS A 218 -8.54 8.25 10.23
C LYS A 218 -9.16 7.86 11.58
N HIS A 219 -10.10 6.92 11.57
CA HIS A 219 -10.80 6.48 12.78
C HIS A 219 -9.84 5.82 13.78
N ARG A 220 -8.90 4.98 13.30
CA ARG A 220 -7.83 4.41 14.14
C ARG A 220 -6.90 5.48 14.74
N SER A 221 -6.51 6.49 13.97
CA SER A 221 -5.60 7.55 14.41
C SER A 221 -6.22 8.49 15.42
N MET A 222 -7.53 8.75 15.35
CA MET A 222 -8.20 9.67 16.28
C MET A 222 -8.64 9.04 17.60
N LYS A 223 -8.49 7.72 17.79
CA LYS A 223 -8.77 6.96 19.03
C LYS A 223 -9.87 7.61 19.89
N LEU A 224 -11.08 7.76 19.36
CA LEU A 224 -12.21 8.20 20.17
C LEU A 224 -12.55 7.04 21.12
N PRO A 225 -12.38 7.18 22.46
CA PRO A 225 -12.43 6.04 23.40
C PRO A 225 -13.77 5.30 23.45
N ASN A 226 -14.84 5.91 22.92
CA ASN A 226 -16.22 5.42 22.99
C ASN A 226 -16.90 5.27 21.62
N GLU A 227 -16.18 5.39 20.50
CA GLU A 227 -16.78 5.22 19.17
C GLU A 227 -16.65 3.75 18.71
N PRO A 228 -17.72 3.13 18.17
CA PRO A 228 -17.62 1.78 17.63
C PRO A 228 -16.56 1.72 16.52
N LYS A 229 -15.71 0.68 16.56
CA LYS A 229 -14.70 0.42 15.51
C LYS A 229 -15.33 0.53 14.13
N PHE A 230 -14.80 1.39 13.27
CA PHE A 230 -15.22 1.45 11.88
C PHE A 230 -15.08 0.06 11.25
N LYS A 231 -16.20 -0.46 10.74
CA LYS A 231 -16.25 -1.78 10.12
C LYS A 231 -15.99 -1.61 8.63
N LEU A 232 -14.71 -1.54 8.25
CA LEU A 232 -14.29 -1.38 6.85
C LEU A 232 -14.98 -2.39 5.93
N HIS A 233 -15.10 -3.65 6.37
CA HIS A 233 -15.75 -4.71 5.61
C HIS A 233 -17.24 -4.43 5.33
N ASP A 234 -17.97 -3.88 6.30
CA ASP A 234 -19.40 -3.56 6.16
C ASP A 234 -19.61 -2.31 5.30
N TYR A 235 -18.74 -1.29 5.47
CA TYR A 235 -18.74 -0.10 4.63
C TYR A 235 -18.53 -0.46 3.15
N VAL A 236 -17.48 -1.24 2.85
CA VAL A 236 -17.20 -1.69 1.48
C VAL A 236 -18.38 -2.47 0.90
N LYS A 237 -18.95 -3.42 1.66
CA LYS A 237 -20.13 -4.17 1.21
C LYS A 237 -21.33 -3.28 0.90
N LYS A 238 -21.59 -2.25 1.72
CA LYS A 238 -22.71 -1.32 1.54
C LYS A 238 -22.53 -0.46 0.28
N GLU A 239 -21.37 0.17 0.13
CA GLU A 239 -21.11 1.11 -0.97
C GLU A 239 -21.03 0.40 -2.33
N VAL A 240 -20.45 -0.80 -2.37
CA VAL A 240 -20.41 -1.61 -3.60
C VAL A 240 -21.81 -2.08 -4.01
N ARG A 241 -22.68 -2.44 -3.06
CA ARG A 241 -24.09 -2.78 -3.35
C ARG A 241 -24.92 -1.57 -3.79
N GLY A 242 -24.70 -0.41 -3.18
CA GLY A 242 -25.39 0.84 -3.53
C GLY A 242 -25.03 1.36 -4.92
N SER A 243 -23.80 1.12 -5.38
CA SER A 243 -23.33 1.53 -6.72
C SER A 243 -23.87 0.67 -7.86
N GLY A 244 -24.40 -0.53 -7.57
CA GLY A 244 -24.97 -1.45 -8.56
C GLY A 244 -26.46 -1.26 -8.84
N CYS A 245 -27.14 -0.35 -8.13
CA CYS A 245 -28.59 -0.18 -8.19
C CYS A 245 -28.94 1.29 -8.40
N CYS A 246 -28.75 1.81 -9.62
CA CYS A 246 -29.38 3.03 -10.17
C CYS A 246 -28.85 3.34 -11.58
N ARG A 247 -29.58 2.87 -12.62
CA ARG A 247 -29.85 3.51 -13.92
C ARG A 247 -30.64 2.52 -14.80
N SER A 248 -31.95 2.49 -14.56
CA SER A 248 -32.96 2.09 -15.53
C SER A 248 -33.94 3.25 -15.67
#